data_AF-A0A1I6UPJ7-F1
#
_entry.id   AF-A0A1I6UPJ7-F1
#
_cell.length_a   1.000
_cell.length_b   1.000
_cell.length_c   1.000
_cell.angle_alpha   90.00
_cell.angle_beta   90.00
_cell.angle_gamma   90.00
#
_symmetry.space_group_name_H-M   'P 1'
#
loop_
_entity.id
_entity.type
_entity.pdbx_description
1 polymer ?
#
loop_
_entity_poly.entity_id
_entity_poly.type
_entity_poly.pdbx_seq_one_letter_code
_entity_poly.pdbx_strand_id
1 'polypeptide(L)'
;MRNKRRIGISTAIIILVIVSLIFIFNTSKTEHDFITSSEVFNQEGEYFVYFWQEECRYCQEIEADIQDYEENGRLPLYVVDMTKPDNRELWYDWETHHDVNDVIIGYVEDGEEFYEEDPEVYLNDSEIQYELIIEDEQIIAQHQTAFFNPSPTELDSLDIVTTPALLHVSDTTQLVVGVEEALALLEQEQ
;
A
#
# COMPACT_ATOMS: atom_id res chain seq x y z
N MET A 1 -26.35 -56.64 1.80
CA MET A 1 -25.49 -55.78 0.94
C MET A 1 -25.77 -54.27 1.05
N ARG A 2 -26.97 -53.83 1.48
CA ARG A 2 -27.36 -52.41 1.53
C ARG A 2 -26.64 -51.56 2.58
N ASN A 3 -26.30 -52.15 3.73
CA ASN A 3 -25.61 -51.43 4.83
C ASN A 3 -24.10 -51.24 4.56
N LYS A 4 -23.43 -52.21 3.92
CA LYS A 4 -22.01 -52.08 3.54
C LYS A 4 -21.78 -50.98 2.49
N ARG A 5 -22.71 -50.83 1.53
CA ARG A 5 -22.71 -49.72 0.56
C ARG A 5 -22.95 -48.36 1.21
N ARG A 6 -23.85 -48.26 2.19
CA ARG A 6 -24.11 -47.01 2.93
C ARG A 6 -22.92 -46.60 3.79
N ILE A 7 -22.28 -47.55 4.48
CA ILE A 7 -21.07 -47.29 5.27
C ILE A 7 -19.93 -46.78 4.37
N GLY A 8 -19.70 -47.41 3.21
CA GLY A 8 -18.65 -46.98 2.27
C GLY A 8 -18.89 -45.59 1.66
N ILE A 9 -20.15 -45.21 1.42
CA ILE A 9 -20.49 -43.86 0.93
C ILE A 9 -20.28 -42.81 2.03
N SER A 10 -20.66 -43.12 3.27
CA SER A 10 -20.48 -42.20 4.40
C SER A 10 -18.99 -41.95 4.71
N THR A 11 -18.12 -42.96 4.63
CA THR A 11 -16.67 -42.75 4.79
C THR A 11 -16.06 -41.93 3.66
N ALA A 12 -16.48 -42.12 2.41
CA ALA A 12 -15.98 -41.35 1.28
C ALA A 12 -16.32 -39.85 1.39
N ILE A 13 -17.52 -39.51 1.90
CA ILE A 13 -17.94 -38.12 2.13
C ILE A 13 -17.11 -37.48 3.25
N ILE A 14 -16.85 -38.20 4.34
CA ILE A 14 -16.02 -37.71 5.45
C ILE A 14 -14.58 -37.43 4.97
N ILE A 15 -14.02 -38.31 4.14
CA ILE A 15 -12.66 -38.10 3.58
C ILE A 15 -12.64 -36.87 2.67
N LEU A 16 -13.65 -36.67 1.81
CA LEU A 16 -13.76 -35.48 0.98
C LEU A 16 -13.84 -34.20 1.80
N VAL A 17 -14.66 -34.18 2.86
CA VAL A 17 -14.77 -33.03 3.77
C VAL A 17 -13.44 -32.76 4.48
N ILE A 18 -12.73 -33.78 4.93
CA ILE A 18 -11.42 -33.64 5.57
C ILE A 18 -10.38 -33.10 4.58
N VAL A 19 -10.35 -33.60 3.34
CA VAL A 19 -9.45 -33.10 2.28
C VAL A 19 -9.77 -31.66 1.92
N SER A 20 -11.04 -31.29 1.81
CA SER A 20 -11.45 -29.89 1.57
C SER A 20 -11.09 -28.98 2.74
N LEU A 21 -11.24 -29.44 3.99
CA LEU A 21 -10.82 -28.67 5.17
C LEU A 21 -9.30 -28.52 5.23
N ILE A 22 -8.53 -29.56 4.89
CA ILE A 22 -7.07 -29.48 4.76
C ILE A 22 -6.67 -28.51 3.64
N PHE A 23 -7.38 -28.50 2.51
CA PHE A 23 -7.12 -27.57 1.41
C PHE A 23 -7.42 -26.10 1.81
N ILE A 24 -8.52 -25.87 2.55
CA ILE A 24 -8.86 -24.55 3.11
C ILE A 24 -7.86 -24.12 4.20
N PHE A 25 -7.36 -25.05 5.01
CA PHE A 25 -6.33 -24.77 6.02
C PHE A 25 -4.92 -24.62 5.44
N ASN A 26 -4.66 -25.19 4.26
CA ASN A 26 -3.41 -25.07 3.50
C ASN A 26 -3.47 -23.96 2.44
N THR A 27 -4.51 -23.12 2.42
CA THR A 27 -4.29 -21.73 2.01
C THR A 27 -3.32 -21.17 3.05
N SER A 28 -2.04 -21.28 2.74
CA SER A 28 -0.93 -20.84 3.55
C SER A 28 -1.21 -19.40 3.94
N LYS A 29 -1.32 -19.15 5.24
CA LYS A 29 -0.92 -17.84 5.74
C LYS A 29 0.57 -17.75 5.44
N THR A 30 0.90 -17.15 4.31
CA THR A 30 2.27 -16.84 3.91
C THR A 30 2.86 -15.98 5.02
N GLU A 31 4.00 -16.42 5.55
CA GLU A 31 4.68 -15.72 6.63
C GLU A 31 5.63 -14.73 5.95
N HIS A 32 5.14 -13.50 5.72
CA HIS A 32 5.98 -12.42 5.24
C HIS A 32 7.17 -12.21 6.19
N ASP A 33 8.34 -11.88 5.64
CA ASP A 33 9.49 -11.50 6.46
C ASP A 33 9.35 -10.03 6.89
N PHE A 34 8.69 -9.84 8.03
CA PHE A 34 8.38 -8.50 8.55
C PHE A 34 9.60 -7.85 9.22
N ILE A 35 9.87 -6.60 8.84
CA ILE A 35 10.89 -5.73 9.44
C ILE A 35 10.28 -4.42 9.96
N THR A 36 11.02 -3.70 10.82
CA THR A 36 10.66 -2.37 11.30
C THR A 36 11.28 -1.24 10.46
N SER A 37 10.83 0.01 10.65
CA SER A 37 11.41 1.20 9.99
C SER A 37 12.93 1.27 10.14
N SER A 38 13.42 1.02 11.35
CA SER A 38 14.84 1.06 11.68
C SER A 38 15.68 0.03 10.92
N GLU A 39 15.05 -0.98 10.33
CA GLU A 39 15.72 -2.08 9.62
C GLU A 39 15.71 -1.89 8.09
N VAL A 40 14.95 -0.92 7.57
CA VAL A 40 14.73 -0.72 6.11
C VAL A 40 16.04 -0.57 5.32
N PHE A 41 17.03 0.15 5.86
CA PHE A 41 18.33 0.35 5.21
C PHE A 41 19.47 -0.47 5.83
N ASN A 42 19.14 -1.47 6.65
CA ASN A 42 20.10 -2.25 7.45
C ASN A 42 20.13 -3.75 7.09
N GLN A 43 19.71 -4.12 5.88
CA GLN A 43 19.83 -5.49 5.39
C GLN A 43 21.11 -5.70 4.57
N GLU A 44 21.55 -6.94 4.43
CA GLU A 44 22.74 -7.27 3.64
C GLU A 44 22.41 -7.41 2.15
N GLY A 45 23.16 -6.71 1.29
CA GLY A 45 23.08 -6.85 -0.16
C GLY A 45 22.00 -5.97 -0.81
N GLU A 46 21.57 -6.37 -2.01
CA GLU A 46 20.45 -5.77 -2.74
C GLU A 46 19.15 -6.48 -2.34
N TYR A 47 18.08 -5.72 -2.11
CA TYR A 47 16.80 -6.27 -1.64
C TYR A 47 15.64 -5.32 -1.89
N PHE A 48 14.43 -5.86 -1.76
CA PHE A 48 13.19 -5.11 -1.78
C PHE A 48 12.62 -4.89 -0.38
N VAL A 49 11.98 -3.76 -0.17
CA VAL A 49 11.14 -3.47 0.99
C VAL A 49 9.75 -3.08 0.51
N TYR A 50 8.76 -3.89 0.85
CA TYR A 50 7.36 -3.71 0.53
C TYR A 50 6.62 -3.06 1.70
N PHE A 51 6.06 -1.88 1.48
CA PHE A 51 5.27 -1.16 2.47
C PHE A 51 3.79 -1.50 2.28
N TRP A 52 3.20 -2.11 3.30
CA TRP A 52 1.90 -2.79 3.23
C TRP A 52 1.00 -2.43 4.42
N GLN A 53 -0.31 -2.56 4.22
CA GLN A 53 -1.32 -2.54 5.29
C GLN A 53 -2.43 -3.57 5.01
N GLU A 54 -3.00 -4.16 6.07
CA GLU A 54 -4.06 -5.18 5.95
C GLU A 54 -5.34 -4.65 5.29
N GLU A 55 -5.76 -3.44 5.67
CA GLU A 55 -7.00 -2.81 5.18
C GLU A 55 -6.80 -2.05 3.84
N CYS A 56 -5.62 -2.15 3.23
CA CYS A 56 -5.30 -1.50 1.97
C CYS A 56 -5.79 -2.37 0.79
N ARG A 57 -6.85 -1.92 0.12
CA ARG A 57 -7.44 -2.62 -1.04
C ARG A 57 -6.42 -2.87 -2.16
N TYR A 58 -5.56 -1.89 -2.44
CA TYR A 58 -4.52 -2.00 -3.47
C TYR A 58 -3.41 -2.98 -3.07
N CYS A 59 -3.15 -3.13 -1.78
CA CYS A 59 -2.20 -4.08 -1.24
C CYS A 59 -2.75 -5.51 -1.37
N GLN A 60 -4.06 -5.69 -1.20
CA GLN A 60 -4.77 -6.96 -1.47
C GLN A 60 -4.78 -7.30 -2.96
N GLU A 61 -4.79 -6.29 -3.84
CA GLU A 61 -4.77 -6.48 -5.29
C GLU A 61 -3.49 -7.15 -5.78
N ILE A 62 -2.34 -6.78 -5.20
CA ILE A 62 -1.01 -7.30 -5.59
C ILE A 62 -0.49 -8.41 -4.68
N GLU A 63 -1.27 -8.85 -3.69
CA GLU A 63 -0.82 -9.79 -2.66
C GLU A 63 -0.28 -11.10 -3.26
N ALA A 64 -0.93 -11.62 -4.31
CA ALA A 64 -0.50 -12.84 -4.98
C ALA A 64 0.84 -12.67 -5.71
N ASP A 65 1.09 -11.51 -6.32
CA ASP A 65 2.33 -11.22 -7.02
C ASP A 65 3.49 -11.01 -6.05
N ILE A 66 3.24 -10.35 -4.91
CA ILE A 66 4.22 -10.23 -3.82
C ILE A 66 4.59 -11.60 -3.28
N GLN A 67 3.61 -12.46 -3.02
CA GLN A 67 3.85 -13.83 -2.53
C GLN A 67 4.62 -14.68 -3.55
N ASP A 68 4.27 -14.59 -4.84
CA ASP A 68 5.00 -15.28 -5.89
C ASP A 68 6.47 -14.81 -5.95
N TYR A 69 6.70 -13.50 -5.79
CA TYR A 69 8.05 -12.95 -5.75
C TYR A 69 8.81 -13.36 -4.48
N GLU A 70 8.19 -13.39 -3.30
CA GLU A 70 8.82 -13.90 -2.06
C GLU A 70 9.28 -15.36 -2.20
N GLU A 71 8.53 -16.19 -2.95
CA GLU A 71 8.86 -17.60 -3.17
C GLU A 71 9.88 -17.83 -4.29
N ASN A 72 9.81 -17.05 -5.37
CA ASN A 72 10.50 -17.33 -6.63
C ASN A 72 11.48 -16.23 -7.07
N GLY A 73 11.44 -15.06 -6.45
CA GLY A 73 12.24 -13.89 -6.79
C GLY A 73 13.74 -14.06 -6.54
N ARG A 74 14.55 -13.28 -7.27
CA ARG A 74 16.02 -13.35 -7.19
C ARG A 74 16.58 -12.65 -5.96
N LEU A 75 15.97 -11.54 -5.57
CA LEU A 75 16.38 -10.70 -4.44
C LEU A 75 15.47 -10.94 -3.23
N PRO A 76 15.98 -10.85 -1.99
CA PRO A 76 15.14 -10.86 -0.79
C PRO A 76 14.09 -9.75 -0.84
N LEU A 77 12.89 -10.04 -0.35
CA LEU A 77 11.81 -9.07 -0.16
C LEU A 77 11.41 -9.09 1.31
N TYR A 78 11.46 -7.93 1.94
CA TYR A 78 11.02 -7.72 3.32
C TYR A 78 9.75 -6.88 3.34
N VAL A 79 8.91 -7.07 4.35
CA VAL A 79 7.64 -6.36 4.47
C VAL A 79 7.64 -5.44 5.67
N VAL A 80 7.21 -4.19 5.46
CA VAL A 80 6.96 -3.23 6.54
C VAL A 80 5.45 -3.05 6.67
N ASP A 81 4.91 -3.48 7.81
CA ASP A 81 3.50 -3.23 8.15
C ASP A 81 3.34 -1.78 8.64
N MET A 82 2.82 -0.94 7.76
CA MET A 82 2.67 0.49 8.00
C MET A 82 1.54 0.83 9.00
N THR A 83 0.82 -0.18 9.50
CA THR A 83 -0.15 0.00 10.61
C THR A 83 0.53 -0.02 11.99
N LYS A 84 1.79 -0.49 12.07
CA LYS A 84 2.49 -0.64 13.34
C LYS A 84 3.03 0.70 13.87
N PRO A 85 2.97 0.96 15.19
CA PRO A 85 3.47 2.20 15.78
C PRO A 85 4.94 2.49 15.46
N ASP A 86 5.77 1.45 15.46
CA ASP A 86 7.21 1.57 15.22
C ASP A 86 7.53 2.06 13.79
N ASN A 87 6.59 1.93 12.85
CA ASN A 87 6.76 2.33 11.45
C ASN A 87 6.08 3.68 11.14
N ARG A 88 5.48 4.35 12.13
CA ARG A 88 4.66 5.53 11.90
C ARG A 88 5.45 6.71 11.34
N GLU A 89 6.71 6.84 11.72
CA GLU A 89 7.60 7.91 11.28
C GLU A 89 7.89 7.88 9.77
N LEU A 90 7.63 6.75 9.10
CA LEU A 90 7.80 6.61 7.66
C LEU A 90 6.66 7.27 6.86
N TRP A 91 5.54 7.59 7.50
CA TRP A 91 4.42 8.20 6.78
C TRP A 91 4.75 9.62 6.38
N TYR A 92 4.46 9.95 5.12
CA TYR A 92 4.51 11.34 4.65
C TYR A 92 3.62 12.23 5.53
N ASP A 93 4.16 13.37 5.96
CA ASP A 93 3.46 14.32 6.84
C ASP A 93 2.42 15.14 6.06
N TRP A 94 1.29 14.50 5.77
CA TRP A 94 0.15 15.13 5.12
C TRP A 94 -0.44 16.30 5.91
N GLU A 95 -0.36 16.28 7.24
CA GLU A 95 -0.87 17.37 8.09
C GLU A 95 -0.08 18.65 7.82
N THR A 96 1.26 18.59 7.95
CA THR A 96 2.12 19.73 7.60
C THR A 96 2.01 20.09 6.12
N HIS A 97 1.82 19.10 5.23
CA HIS A 97 1.63 19.36 3.80
C HIS A 97 0.41 20.25 3.54
N HIS A 98 -0.74 19.90 4.09
CA HIS A 98 -1.99 20.65 3.91
C HIS A 98 -1.92 22.01 4.59
N ASP A 99 -1.34 22.11 5.78
CA ASP A 99 -1.12 23.39 6.48
C ASP A 99 -0.32 24.41 5.64
N VAL A 100 0.60 23.93 4.81
CA VAL A 100 1.48 24.78 3.99
C VAL A 100 0.93 25.05 2.60
N ASN A 101 0.27 24.07 1.98
CA ASN A 101 -0.03 24.10 0.54
C ASN A 101 -1.52 24.25 0.20
N ASP A 102 -2.42 24.00 1.13
CA ASP A 102 -3.86 24.16 0.88
C ASP A 102 -4.22 25.64 0.74
N VAL A 103 -5.20 25.93 -0.12
CA VAL A 103 -5.65 27.31 -0.38
C VAL A 103 -7.15 27.41 -0.15
N ILE A 104 -7.55 28.35 0.72
CA ILE A 104 -8.96 28.71 0.87
C ILE A 104 -9.35 29.56 -0.34
N ILE A 105 -10.29 29.05 -1.14
CA ILE A 105 -10.74 29.70 -2.39
C ILE A 105 -12.18 30.23 -2.30
N GLY A 106 -12.83 30.04 -1.16
CA GLY A 106 -14.22 30.43 -0.97
C GLY A 106 -14.78 30.00 0.37
N TYR A 107 -16.10 30.15 0.52
CA TYR A 107 -16.83 29.80 1.72
C TYR A 107 -18.28 29.39 1.40
N VAL A 108 -18.94 28.76 2.36
CA VAL A 108 -20.35 28.41 2.29
C VAL A 108 -21.13 29.29 3.26
N GLU A 109 -22.12 30.04 2.76
CA GLU A 109 -23.02 30.86 3.57
C GLU A 109 -24.47 30.49 3.25
N ASP A 110 -25.27 30.18 4.27
CA ASP A 110 -26.66 29.74 4.13
C ASP A 110 -26.86 28.52 3.19
N GLY A 111 -25.82 27.69 3.05
CA GLY A 111 -25.82 26.51 2.17
C GLY A 111 -25.54 26.82 0.70
N GLU A 112 -25.18 28.07 0.36
CA GLU A 112 -24.72 28.49 -0.96
C GLU A 112 -23.20 28.65 -0.96
N GLU A 113 -22.55 28.19 -2.03
CA GLU A 113 -21.10 28.29 -2.22
C GLU A 113 -20.72 29.64 -2.84
N PHE A 114 -19.74 30.32 -2.23
CA PHE A 114 -19.19 31.59 -2.69
C PHE A 114 -17.70 31.44 -2.95
N TYR A 115 -17.31 31.58 -4.21
CA TYR A 115 -15.93 31.47 -4.66
C TYR A 115 -15.26 32.84 -4.73
N GLU A 116 -14.19 33.03 -3.97
CA GLU A 116 -13.30 34.19 -4.05
C GLU A 116 -12.28 34.04 -5.18
N GLU A 117 -11.92 32.81 -5.51
CA GLU A 117 -11.07 32.43 -6.64
C GLU A 117 -11.76 31.43 -7.57
N ASP A 118 -11.39 31.43 -8.85
CA ASP A 118 -11.96 30.49 -9.83
C ASP A 118 -11.45 29.06 -9.56
N PRO A 119 -12.31 28.10 -9.17
CA PRO A 119 -11.90 26.73 -8.85
C PRO A 119 -11.21 26.02 -10.02
N GLU A 120 -11.52 26.40 -11.26
CA GLU A 120 -10.93 25.79 -12.46
C GLU A 120 -9.43 26.05 -12.57
N VAL A 121 -8.89 27.08 -11.90
CA VAL A 121 -7.43 27.34 -11.85
C VAL A 121 -6.71 26.20 -11.14
N TYR A 122 -7.31 25.67 -10.07
CA TYR A 122 -6.75 24.60 -9.26
C TYR A 122 -7.04 23.22 -9.85
N LEU A 123 -8.29 23.00 -10.28
CA LEU A 123 -8.72 21.71 -10.82
C LEU A 123 -8.06 21.35 -12.17
N ASN A 124 -7.57 22.33 -12.91
CA ASN A 124 -6.88 22.13 -14.19
C ASN A 124 -5.37 22.36 -14.10
N ASP A 125 -4.79 22.45 -12.90
CA ASP A 125 -3.34 22.50 -12.76
C ASP A 125 -2.72 21.21 -13.33
N SER A 126 -1.70 21.36 -14.18
CA SER A 126 -1.06 20.23 -14.88
C SER A 126 0.04 19.54 -14.09
N GLU A 127 0.53 20.20 -13.05
CA GLU A 127 1.65 19.75 -12.22
C GLU A 127 1.16 19.29 -10.85
N ILE A 128 0.18 19.99 -10.29
CA ILE A 128 -0.38 19.75 -8.97
C ILE A 128 -1.79 19.21 -9.07
N GLN A 129 -2.08 18.17 -8.32
CA GLN A 129 -3.42 17.65 -8.15
C GLN A 129 -4.07 18.36 -6.97
N TYR A 130 -5.17 19.05 -7.24
CA TYR A 130 -6.04 19.61 -6.21
C TYR A 130 -7.36 18.84 -6.13
N GLU A 131 -7.87 18.70 -4.93
CA GLU A 131 -9.25 18.31 -4.66
C GLU A 131 -9.99 19.49 -4.00
N LEU A 132 -11.23 19.75 -4.40
CA LEU A 132 -12.05 20.73 -3.70
C LEU A 132 -12.77 20.05 -2.55
N ILE A 133 -12.50 20.51 -1.34
CA ILE A 133 -13.18 20.05 -0.13
C ILE A 133 -13.89 21.22 0.54
N ILE A 134 -14.89 20.88 1.36
CA ILE A 134 -15.57 21.84 2.24
C ILE A 134 -15.30 21.40 3.68
N GLU A 135 -14.63 22.26 4.43
CA GLU A 135 -14.33 22.07 5.84
C GLU A 135 -14.61 23.36 6.60
N ASP A 136 -15.32 23.28 7.72
CA ASP A 136 -15.66 24.43 8.57
C ASP A 136 -16.21 25.66 7.81
N GLU A 137 -17.14 25.41 6.89
CA GLU A 137 -17.78 26.43 6.01
C GLU A 137 -16.80 27.13 5.05
N GLN A 138 -15.58 26.61 4.88
CA GLN A 138 -14.60 27.08 3.90
C GLN A 138 -14.55 26.13 2.71
N ILE A 139 -14.35 26.68 1.51
CA ILE A 139 -14.07 25.90 0.30
C ILE A 139 -12.56 25.94 0.11
N ILE A 140 -11.94 24.76 0.17
CA ILE A 140 -10.48 24.60 0.16
C ILE A 140 -10.08 23.85 -1.10
N ALA A 141 -9.15 24.42 -1.87
CA ALA A 141 -8.36 23.68 -2.84
C ALA A 141 -7.26 22.94 -2.09
N GLN A 142 -7.53 21.68 -1.73
CA GLN A 142 -6.63 20.82 -0.99
C GLN A 142 -5.57 20.23 -1.92
N HIS A 143 -4.30 20.42 -1.57
CA HIS A 143 -3.16 20.00 -2.38
C HIS A 143 -2.85 18.51 -2.15
N GLN A 144 -2.98 17.68 -3.19
CA GLN A 144 -2.87 16.21 -3.12
C GLN A 144 -1.55 15.66 -3.72
N THR A 145 -0.66 16.52 -4.21
CA THR A 145 0.62 16.09 -4.78
C THR A 145 1.72 16.06 -3.71
N ALA A 146 2.10 14.85 -3.27
CA ALA A 146 3.18 14.70 -2.30
C ALA A 146 4.56 15.05 -2.88
N PHE A 147 5.40 15.66 -2.04
CA PHE A 147 6.81 15.93 -2.35
C PHE A 147 7.73 14.95 -1.60
N PHE A 148 7.81 13.72 -2.09
CA PHE A 148 8.65 12.67 -1.50
C PHE A 148 9.93 12.44 -2.30
N ASN A 149 10.94 11.83 -1.67
CA ASN A 149 12.16 11.43 -2.36
C ASN A 149 11.97 10.08 -3.07
N PRO A 150 12.04 10.01 -4.42
CA PRO A 150 11.90 8.75 -5.16
C PRO A 150 13.16 7.87 -5.10
N SER A 151 14.26 8.35 -4.51
CA SER A 151 15.52 7.61 -4.35
C SER A 151 16.11 7.81 -2.95
N PRO A 152 15.39 7.42 -1.88
CA PRO A 152 15.86 7.59 -0.52
C PRO A 152 17.00 6.63 -0.22
N THR A 153 18.06 7.10 0.42
CA THR A 153 19.21 6.26 0.82
C THR A 153 19.36 6.12 2.33
N GLU A 154 18.51 6.81 3.08
CA GLU A 154 18.49 6.81 4.54
C GLU A 154 17.08 7.11 5.05
N LEU A 155 16.84 6.74 6.31
CA LEU A 155 15.51 6.78 6.94
C LEU A 155 14.90 8.19 6.95
N ASP A 156 15.69 9.20 7.30
CA ASP A 156 15.26 10.61 7.38
C ASP A 156 14.80 11.19 6.04
N SER A 157 15.10 10.51 4.93
CA SER A 157 14.71 10.90 3.56
C SER A 157 13.61 10.02 2.96
N LEU A 158 13.16 9.00 3.69
CA LEU A 158 12.17 8.03 3.24
C LEU A 158 10.78 8.44 3.71
N ASP A 159 9.95 8.88 2.77
CA ASP A 159 8.55 9.15 3.02
C ASP A 159 7.66 8.22 2.20
N ILE A 160 6.83 7.45 2.89
CA ILE A 160 5.80 6.61 2.29
C ILE A 160 4.51 7.42 2.20
N VAL A 161 4.19 7.82 0.97
CA VAL A 161 3.02 8.66 0.68
C VAL A 161 1.71 7.89 0.78
N THR A 162 1.71 6.66 0.28
CA THR A 162 0.58 5.73 0.32
C THR A 162 1.08 4.29 0.17
N THR A 163 0.21 3.32 0.42
CA THR A 163 0.46 1.89 0.19
C THR A 163 -0.44 1.36 -0.92
N PRO A 164 0.02 0.39 -1.73
CA PRO A 164 1.33 -0.24 -1.67
C PRO A 164 2.45 0.70 -2.14
N ALA A 165 3.63 0.54 -1.54
CA ALA A 165 4.86 1.12 -2.05
C ALA A 165 5.97 0.07 -1.99
N LEU A 166 6.93 0.19 -2.90
CA LEU A 166 8.04 -0.76 -3.01
C LEU A 166 9.35 0.02 -3.15
N LEU A 167 10.30 -0.30 -2.31
CA LEU A 167 11.65 0.24 -2.33
C LEU A 167 12.62 -0.84 -2.78
N HIS A 168 13.33 -0.60 -3.88
CA HIS A 168 14.51 -1.39 -4.26
C HIS A 168 15.74 -0.76 -3.64
N VAL A 169 16.31 -1.38 -2.61
CA VAL A 169 17.56 -0.93 -2.00
C VAL A 169 18.72 -1.55 -2.78
N SER A 170 19.47 -0.70 -3.49
CA SER A 170 20.61 -1.08 -4.33
C SER A 170 21.57 0.11 -4.48
N ASP A 171 22.58 -0.01 -5.37
CA ASP A 171 23.44 1.12 -5.75
C ASP A 171 22.65 2.31 -6.33
N THR A 172 21.47 2.04 -6.91
CA THR A 172 20.54 3.04 -7.44
C THR A 172 19.17 2.84 -6.82
N THR A 173 19.04 3.18 -5.54
CA THR A 173 17.79 3.02 -4.81
C THR A 173 16.62 3.70 -5.50
N GLN A 174 15.50 2.98 -5.58
CA GLN A 174 14.27 3.45 -6.22
C GLN A 174 13.07 3.12 -5.34
N LEU A 175 12.30 4.15 -5.00
CA LEU A 175 11.00 4.04 -4.36
C LEU A 175 9.92 4.27 -5.41
N VAL A 176 9.00 3.32 -5.51
CA VAL A 176 7.78 3.43 -6.31
C VAL A 176 6.56 3.26 -5.43
N VAL A 177 5.45 3.86 -5.87
CA VAL A 177 4.20 3.93 -5.12
C VAL A 177 3.08 3.55 -6.08
N GLY A 178 2.19 2.65 -5.64
CA GLY A 178 1.12 2.13 -6.46
C GLY A 178 1.34 0.69 -6.94
N VAL A 179 0.25 0.08 -7.39
CA VAL A 179 0.20 -1.32 -7.85
C VAL A 179 1.04 -1.52 -9.12
N GLU A 180 0.78 -0.71 -10.14
CA GLU A 180 1.40 -0.86 -11.46
C GLU A 180 2.91 -0.67 -11.37
N GLU A 181 3.35 0.37 -10.66
CA GLU A 181 4.76 0.71 -10.52
C GLU A 181 5.51 -0.30 -9.65
N ALA A 182 4.89 -0.81 -8.58
CA ALA A 182 5.49 -1.86 -7.75
C ALA A 182 5.71 -3.15 -8.56
N LEU A 183 4.70 -3.61 -9.31
CA LEU A 183 4.82 -4.80 -10.16
C LEU A 183 5.88 -4.60 -11.25
N ALA A 184 5.88 -3.45 -11.93
CA ALA A 184 6.86 -3.12 -12.95
C ALA A 184 8.30 -3.08 -12.40
N LEU A 185 8.47 -2.74 -11.12
CA LEU A 185 9.77 -2.76 -10.45
C LEU A 185 10.20 -4.19 -10.08
N LEU A 186 9.29 -5.05 -9.59
CA LEU A 186 9.60 -6.47 -9.33
C LEU A 186 10.01 -7.21 -10.61
N GLU A 187 9.32 -6.96 -11.73
CA GLU A 187 9.60 -7.60 -13.02
C GLU A 187 11.00 -7.29 -13.58
N GLN A 188 11.61 -6.17 -13.20
CA GLN A 188 12.97 -5.82 -13.65
C GLN A 188 14.04 -6.76 -13.10
N GLU A 189 13.78 -7.38 -11.94
CA GLU A 189 14.73 -8.17 -11.18
C GLU A 189 14.33 -9.66 -11.04
N GLN A 190 13.32 -10.12 -11.80
CA GLN A 190 12.92 -11.53 -11.92
C GLN A 190 13.97 -12.41 -12.63
#